data_AF-A0A9D7IYH2-F1
#
_entry.id   AF-A0A9D7IYH2-F1
#
_cell.length_a   1.000
_cell.length_b   1.000
_cell.length_c   1.000
_cell.angle_alpha   90.00
_cell.angle_beta   90.00
_cell.angle_gamma   90.00
#
_symmetry.space_group_name_H-M   'P 1'
#
loop_
_entity.id
_entity.type
_entity.pdbx_description
1 polymer ?
#
loop_
_entity_poly.entity_id
_entity_poly.type
_entity_poly.pdbx_seq_one_letter_code
_entity_poly.pdbx_strand_id
1 'polypeptide(L)'
;MNSIYPYPELPQIPALLDAENLRQLLNCELIQDKKIQTRLHIEDCRIIRIKYRPGRNCPITCALAVSTAGGASTSEVVVYFMVCRDGESAQVYNQSLSTATISTLFGPGVFHLPSIDSVLWVFPNDRKLKGIETLSDAGKIKNEVLSGILRQFREGYRVAGHIDLRPIQYVPERSCSVRLDLDLQSGNRPQVEKIQVFGKFYRPGECESVWRALNEIWNSDECSSGLLVIPEPMAFLHQSQSLWLKWLTGKTLDQYDLGSEELSDALEQMGKMLAALHRLGDRSAAGDRNARYPPQARFDY
;
A
#
# COMPACT_ATOMS: atom_id res chain seq x y z
N MET A 1 -31.32 30.95 6.30
CA MET A 1 -31.10 29.89 5.29
C MET A 1 -30.04 28.96 5.84
N ASN A 2 -30.45 27.82 6.40
CA ASN A 2 -29.51 26.82 6.92
C ASN A 2 -28.91 26.07 5.74
N SER A 3 -27.65 26.38 5.42
CA SER A 3 -26.86 25.57 4.50
C SER A 3 -26.68 24.20 5.16
N ILE A 4 -27.42 23.21 4.69
CA ILE A 4 -27.23 21.80 5.06
C ILE A 4 -25.93 21.38 4.38
N TYR A 5 -24.80 21.67 5.03
CA TYR A 5 -23.53 21.14 4.58
C TYR A 5 -23.59 19.61 4.71
N PRO A 6 -23.19 18.84 3.68
CA PRO A 6 -23.28 17.39 3.68
C PRO A 6 -22.37 16.69 4.71
N TYR A 7 -21.66 17.45 5.55
CA TYR A 7 -20.66 16.98 6.51
C TYR A 7 -20.83 17.64 7.90
N PRO A 8 -21.99 17.53 8.57
CA PRO A 8 -22.22 18.21 9.85
C PRO A 8 -21.23 17.78 10.95
N GLU A 9 -20.72 16.56 10.87
CA GLU A 9 -19.76 16.00 11.84
C GLU A 9 -18.30 16.34 11.51
N LEU A 10 -18.01 16.85 10.31
CA LEU A 10 -16.68 17.20 9.84
C LEU A 10 -16.74 18.50 9.01
N PRO A 11 -17.00 19.65 9.65
CA PRO A 11 -17.21 20.93 8.97
C PRO A 11 -15.99 21.41 8.17
N GLN A 12 -14.80 20.89 8.46
CA GLN A 12 -13.56 21.22 7.76
C GLN A 12 -13.44 20.57 6.37
N ILE A 13 -14.22 19.51 6.07
CA ILE A 13 -14.08 18.75 4.81
C ILE A 13 -14.19 19.61 3.55
N PRO A 14 -15.19 20.49 3.38
CA PRO A 14 -15.32 21.31 2.17
C PRO A 14 -14.04 22.09 1.82
N ALA A 15 -13.33 22.62 2.81
CA ALA A 15 -12.08 23.35 2.58
C ALA A 15 -10.93 22.42 2.13
N LEU A 16 -10.95 21.15 2.57
CA LEU A 16 -9.95 20.14 2.24
C LEU A 16 -10.22 19.41 0.91
N LEU A 17 -11.40 19.62 0.30
CA LEU A 17 -11.71 19.12 -1.04
C LEU A 17 -11.05 19.96 -2.15
N ASP A 18 -10.63 21.18 -1.81
CA ASP A 18 -9.94 22.07 -2.73
C ASP A 18 -8.43 21.87 -2.60
N ALA A 19 -7.80 21.46 -3.71
CA ALA A 19 -6.39 21.15 -3.78
C ALA A 19 -5.49 22.35 -3.45
N GLU A 20 -5.88 23.56 -3.84
CA GLU A 20 -5.11 24.77 -3.63
C GLU A 20 -5.20 25.23 -2.17
N ASN A 21 -6.40 25.18 -1.58
CA ASN A 21 -6.58 25.43 -0.15
C ASN A 21 -5.77 24.44 0.70
N LEU A 22 -5.80 23.15 0.33
CA LEU A 22 -5.02 22.12 1.00
C LEU A 22 -3.52 22.37 0.85
N ARG A 23 -3.04 22.73 -0.35
CA ARG A 23 -1.64 23.09 -0.60
C ARG A 23 -1.18 24.23 0.31
N GLN A 24 -1.95 25.31 0.37
CA GLN A 24 -1.65 26.48 1.20
C GLN A 24 -1.61 26.11 2.68
N LEU A 25 -2.61 25.36 3.16
CA LEU A 25 -2.65 24.87 4.53
C LEU A 25 -1.39 24.06 4.86
N LEU A 26 -0.99 23.13 4.00
CA LEU A 26 0.19 22.30 4.24
C LEU A 26 1.49 23.06 4.19
N ASN A 27 1.59 24.04 3.30
CA ASN A 27 2.76 24.90 3.24
C ASN A 27 2.89 25.72 4.53
N CYS A 28 1.77 26.15 5.13
CA CYS A 28 1.77 26.81 6.44
C CYS A 28 2.10 25.85 7.59
N GLU A 29 1.52 24.65 7.61
CA GLU A 29 1.57 23.75 8.77
C GLU A 29 2.78 22.82 8.79
N LEU A 30 3.26 22.33 7.63
CA LEU A 30 4.42 21.43 7.56
C LEU A 30 5.74 22.18 7.49
N ILE A 31 5.70 23.43 7.03
CA ILE A 31 6.88 24.27 6.82
C ILE A 31 6.83 25.44 7.80
N GLN A 32 6.59 25.17 9.09
CA GLN A 32 6.54 26.20 10.14
C GLN A 32 7.94 26.70 10.54
N ASP A 33 8.97 25.85 10.48
CA ASP A 33 10.34 26.23 10.82
C ASP A 33 10.95 27.09 9.70
N LYS A 34 11.40 28.31 10.03
CA LYS A 34 12.07 29.24 9.12
C LYS A 34 13.25 28.60 8.35
N LYS A 35 13.96 27.64 8.97
CA LYS A 35 15.04 26.90 8.30
C LYS A 35 14.52 25.93 7.23
N ILE A 36 13.33 25.39 7.41
CA ILE A 36 12.67 24.53 6.41
C ILE A 36 12.01 25.41 5.34
N GLN A 37 11.42 26.56 5.70
CA GLN A 37 10.82 27.53 4.76
C GLN A 37 11.79 28.05 3.71
N THR A 38 13.03 28.29 4.12
CA THR A 38 14.09 28.73 3.20
C THR A 38 14.60 27.60 2.30
N ARG A 39 14.18 26.35 2.54
CA ARG A 39 14.71 25.15 1.88
C ARG A 39 13.67 24.33 1.13
N LEU A 40 12.39 24.43 1.44
CA LEU A 40 11.34 23.60 0.85
C LEU A 40 10.13 24.44 0.48
N HIS A 41 9.52 24.10 -0.65
CA HIS A 41 8.22 24.64 -1.04
C HIS A 41 7.33 23.55 -1.63
N ILE A 42 6.04 23.59 -1.29
CA ILE A 42 5.02 22.74 -1.91
C ILE A 42 4.46 23.48 -3.12
N GLU A 43 4.90 23.06 -4.30
CA GLU A 43 4.53 23.64 -5.60
C GLU A 43 3.11 23.24 -6.01
N ASP A 44 2.74 21.97 -5.77
CA ASP A 44 1.45 21.42 -6.17
C ASP A 44 0.94 20.40 -5.13
N CYS A 45 -0.38 20.24 -5.08
CA CYS A 45 -1.07 19.26 -4.26
C CYS A 45 -2.16 18.57 -5.08
N ARG A 46 -2.08 17.24 -5.20
CA ARG A 46 -3.09 16.43 -5.88
C ARG A 46 -3.75 15.48 -4.90
N ILE A 47 -5.07 15.60 -4.75
CA ILE A 47 -5.86 14.65 -3.97
C ILE A 47 -5.96 13.33 -4.73
N ILE A 48 -5.41 12.27 -4.15
CA ILE A 48 -5.44 10.90 -4.71
C ILE A 48 -6.73 10.20 -4.27
N ARG A 49 -7.11 10.38 -3.00
CA ARG A 49 -8.20 9.61 -2.40
C ARG A 49 -8.84 10.37 -1.25
N ILE A 50 -10.17 10.28 -1.18
CA ILE A 50 -10.98 10.69 -0.02
C ILE A 50 -11.88 9.52 0.34
N LYS A 51 -11.97 9.20 1.62
CA LYS A 51 -12.87 8.13 2.10
C LYS A 51 -13.76 8.67 3.21
N TYR A 52 -14.82 9.35 2.82
CA TYR A 52 -15.84 9.77 3.76
C TYR A 52 -16.78 8.61 4.13
N ARG A 53 -17.06 8.48 5.43
CA ARG A 53 -18.11 7.63 5.96
C ARG A 53 -18.81 8.41 7.08
N PRO A 54 -20.12 8.67 6.98
CA PRO A 54 -20.86 9.28 8.08
C PRO A 54 -20.60 8.53 9.39
N GLY A 55 -20.46 9.25 10.49
CA GLY A 55 -20.15 8.66 11.78
C GLY A 55 -18.65 8.44 12.05
N ARG A 56 -17.76 8.64 11.07
CA ARG A 56 -16.34 8.23 11.17
C ARG A 56 -15.37 9.31 10.70
N ASN A 57 -14.12 9.20 11.15
CA ASN A 57 -13.00 10.01 10.65
C ASN A 57 -12.85 9.85 9.13
N CYS A 58 -12.41 10.92 8.46
CA CYS A 58 -12.26 10.94 7.02
C CYS A 58 -10.77 10.93 6.64
N PRO A 59 -10.22 9.80 6.19
CA PRO A 59 -8.86 9.80 5.67
C PRO A 59 -8.82 10.39 4.26
N ILE A 60 -7.83 11.25 4.04
CA ILE A 60 -7.53 11.90 2.75
C ILE A 60 -6.09 11.56 2.39
N THR A 61 -5.81 11.23 1.13
CA THR A 61 -4.46 10.93 0.63
C THR A 61 -4.13 11.89 -0.50
N CYS A 62 -2.95 12.48 -0.46
CA CYS A 62 -2.50 13.45 -1.45
C CYS A 62 -1.07 13.15 -1.90
N ALA A 63 -0.76 13.49 -3.14
CA ALA A 63 0.60 13.67 -3.63
C ALA A 63 0.95 15.16 -3.58
N LEU A 64 2.12 15.47 -3.02
CA LEU A 64 2.70 16.81 -2.96
C LEU A 64 3.87 16.87 -3.91
N ALA A 65 3.90 17.88 -4.78
CA ALA A 65 5.08 18.20 -5.57
C ALA A 65 5.94 19.19 -4.75
N VAL A 66 7.12 18.74 -4.30
CA VAL A 66 7.97 19.51 -3.37
C VAL A 66 9.28 19.88 -4.03
N SER A 67 9.60 21.17 -4.04
CA SER A 67 10.88 21.69 -4.51
C SER A 67 11.83 21.94 -3.32
N THR A 68 13.13 21.90 -3.58
CA THR A 68 14.17 22.19 -2.59
C THR A 68 15.02 23.37 -3.03
N ALA A 69 15.41 24.25 -2.10
CA ALA A 69 16.24 25.41 -2.42
C ALA A 69 17.62 24.94 -2.96
N GLY A 70 17.89 25.29 -4.21
CA GLY A 70 19.12 24.89 -4.94
C GLY A 70 18.97 23.70 -5.88
N GLY A 71 17.78 23.09 -5.99
CA GLY A 71 17.49 22.00 -6.93
C GLY A 71 16.48 22.41 -7.99
N ALA A 72 16.79 22.16 -9.27
CA ALA A 72 15.85 22.33 -10.38
C ALA A 72 14.79 21.20 -10.46
N SER A 73 14.84 20.22 -9.54
CA SER A 73 14.00 19.02 -9.58
C SER A 73 12.98 18.99 -8.45
N THR A 74 11.72 18.80 -8.83
CA THR A 74 10.59 18.56 -7.92
C THR A 74 10.51 17.08 -7.56
N SER A 75 10.31 16.78 -6.28
CA SER A 75 10.07 15.41 -5.79
C SER A 75 8.60 15.23 -5.44
N GLU A 76 8.01 14.09 -5.80
CA GLU A 76 6.65 13.74 -5.35
C GLU A 76 6.72 13.10 -3.96
N VAL A 77 5.90 13.59 -3.03
CA VAL A 77 5.81 13.09 -1.66
C VAL A 77 4.36 12.76 -1.36
N VAL A 78 4.09 11.52 -0.95
CA VAL A 78 2.75 11.10 -0.57
C VAL A 78 2.52 11.38 0.92
N VAL A 79 1.40 12.04 1.21
CA VAL A 79 0.93 12.27 2.58
C VAL A 79 -0.48 11.73 2.74
N TYR A 80 -0.84 11.32 3.94
CA TYR A 80 -2.24 11.08 4.28
C TYR A 80 -2.63 11.78 5.57
N PHE A 81 -3.88 12.25 5.58
CA PHE A 81 -4.54 12.92 6.68
C PHE A 81 -5.54 11.96 7.29
N MET A 82 -5.71 12.06 8.59
CA MET A 82 -6.93 11.66 9.26
C MET A 82 -7.62 12.92 9.77
N VAL A 83 -8.72 13.29 9.12
CA VAL A 83 -9.62 14.32 9.62
C VAL A 83 -10.42 13.71 10.77
N CYS A 84 -10.13 14.16 11.98
CA CYS A 84 -10.71 13.68 13.22
C CYS A 84 -12.03 14.40 13.51
N ARG A 85 -12.77 13.83 14.46
CA ARG A 85 -13.99 14.40 15.00
C ARG A 85 -13.71 14.93 16.40
N ASP A 86 -14.52 15.90 16.82
CA ASP A 86 -14.71 16.26 18.22
C ASP A 86 -13.41 16.56 19.01
N GLY A 87 -12.36 17.05 18.32
CA GLY A 87 -11.08 17.40 18.94
C GLY A 87 -10.14 16.21 19.20
N GLU A 88 -10.43 15.03 18.64
CA GLU A 88 -9.68 13.80 18.88
C GLU A 88 -8.25 13.82 18.29
N SER A 89 -7.91 14.78 17.41
CA SER A 89 -6.62 14.79 16.72
C SER A 89 -5.41 14.80 17.64
N ALA A 90 -5.49 15.46 18.80
CA ALA A 90 -4.39 15.49 19.77
C ALA A 90 -4.11 14.09 20.36
N GLN A 91 -5.17 13.34 20.68
CA GLN A 91 -5.03 11.97 21.18
C GLN A 91 -4.46 11.05 20.08
N VAL A 92 -4.98 11.16 18.85
CA VAL A 92 -4.50 10.37 17.70
C VAL A 92 -3.03 10.69 17.41
N TYR A 93 -2.63 11.96 17.46
CA TYR A 93 -1.24 12.37 17.24
C TYR A 93 -0.31 11.75 18.28
N ASN A 94 -0.64 11.87 19.56
CA ASN A 94 0.16 11.32 20.66
C ASN A 94 0.34 9.80 20.54
N GLN A 95 -0.71 9.08 20.15
CA GLN A 95 -0.61 7.63 19.89
C GLN A 95 0.33 7.30 18.73
N SER A 96 0.41 8.19 17.74
CA SER A 96 1.12 7.98 16.48
C SER A 96 2.61 8.28 16.56
N LEU A 97 3.04 9.09 17.53
CA LEU A 97 4.46 9.38 17.79
C LEU A 97 5.30 8.12 18.00
N SER A 98 4.73 7.08 18.60
CA SER A 98 5.42 5.80 18.82
C SER A 98 5.65 4.98 17.54
N THR A 99 4.89 5.26 16.48
CA THR A 99 4.90 4.50 15.22
C THR A 99 5.58 5.24 14.07
N ALA A 100 5.61 6.58 14.11
CA ALA A 100 6.27 7.41 13.13
C ALA A 100 7.78 7.46 13.41
N THR A 101 8.49 6.44 12.92
CA THR A 101 9.92 6.24 13.22
C THR A 101 10.85 6.78 12.14
N ILE A 102 10.29 7.21 10.99
CA ILE A 102 11.06 7.62 9.82
C ILE A 102 11.02 9.14 9.69
N SER A 103 12.20 9.75 9.77
CA SER A 103 12.36 11.17 9.44
C SER A 103 12.17 11.39 7.94
N THR A 104 11.57 12.52 7.59
CA THR A 104 11.19 12.90 6.23
C THR A 104 11.74 14.29 5.92
N LEU A 105 11.58 14.75 4.69
CA LEU A 105 11.96 16.12 4.31
C LEU A 105 11.32 17.20 5.20
N PHE A 106 10.14 16.92 5.77
CA PHE A 106 9.42 17.84 6.66
C PHE A 106 9.80 17.67 8.15
N GLY A 107 10.63 16.70 8.52
CA GLY A 107 10.96 16.36 9.90
C GLY A 107 10.34 15.02 10.35
N PRO A 108 9.67 14.93 11.52
CA PRO A 108 9.38 13.66 12.23
C PRO A 108 8.38 12.70 11.54
N GLY A 109 7.88 13.03 10.35
CA GLY A 109 7.04 12.13 9.54
C GLY A 109 5.59 12.00 10.00
N VAL A 110 5.24 12.56 11.17
CA VAL A 110 3.86 12.73 11.66
C VAL A 110 3.68 14.14 12.22
N PHE A 111 2.53 14.76 11.94
CA PHE A 111 2.24 16.15 12.28
C PHE A 111 0.83 16.27 12.85
N HIS A 112 0.70 17.08 13.90
CA HIS A 112 -0.59 17.49 14.45
C HIS A 112 -1.04 18.78 13.75
N LEU A 113 -2.24 18.79 13.21
CA LEU A 113 -2.84 19.91 12.50
C LEU A 113 -4.10 20.38 13.28
N PRO A 114 -3.93 21.11 14.39
CA PRO A 114 -5.03 21.47 15.27
C PRO A 114 -6.06 22.39 14.60
N SER A 115 -5.63 23.21 13.63
CA SER A 115 -6.49 24.15 12.88
C SER A 115 -7.63 23.46 12.12
N ILE A 116 -7.47 22.18 11.77
CA ILE A 116 -8.45 21.36 11.04
C ILE A 116 -8.77 20.05 11.77
N ASP A 117 -8.45 19.97 13.07
CA ASP A 117 -8.58 18.77 13.91
C ASP A 117 -8.10 17.51 13.16
N SER A 118 -6.85 17.51 12.73
CA SER A 118 -6.31 16.42 11.90
C SER A 118 -4.92 15.97 12.33
N VAL A 119 -4.58 14.76 11.94
CA VAL A 119 -3.21 14.22 12.03
C VAL A 119 -2.76 13.88 10.62
N LEU A 120 -1.54 14.28 10.26
CA LEU A 120 -0.90 13.95 8.99
C LEU A 120 0.25 12.98 9.22
N TRP A 121 0.40 12.03 8.31
CA TRP A 121 1.59 11.21 8.19
C TRP A 121 2.19 11.36 6.79
N VAL A 122 3.51 11.43 6.74
CA VAL A 122 4.30 11.46 5.52
C VAL A 122 4.78 10.05 5.22
N PHE A 123 4.46 9.54 4.03
CA PHE A 123 4.88 8.21 3.61
C PHE A 123 6.42 8.06 3.70
N PRO A 124 6.92 6.91 4.18
CA PRO A 124 6.19 5.67 4.48
C PRO A 124 5.74 5.53 5.95
N ASN A 125 5.69 6.59 6.75
CA ASN A 125 5.07 6.47 8.07
C ASN A 125 3.57 6.15 7.91
N ASP A 126 3.10 5.08 8.54
CA ASP A 126 1.71 4.66 8.53
C ASP A 126 1.33 4.12 9.91
N ARG A 127 0.11 4.43 10.37
CA ARG A 127 -0.34 4.07 11.70
C ARG A 127 -0.62 2.57 11.86
N LYS A 128 -1.03 1.87 10.79
CA LYS A 128 -1.49 0.47 10.86
C LYS A 128 -0.70 -0.50 9.99
N LEU A 129 0.07 -0.01 9.02
CA LEU A 129 0.93 -0.84 8.19
C LEU A 129 2.31 -0.96 8.84
N LYS A 130 2.54 -2.09 9.51
CA LYS A 130 3.87 -2.44 10.02
C LYS A 130 4.76 -2.93 8.87
N GLY A 131 6.07 -2.70 8.96
CA GLY A 131 7.05 -3.18 7.99
C GLY A 131 7.22 -2.30 6.75
N ILE A 132 6.30 -1.37 6.49
CA ILE A 132 6.43 -0.43 5.36
C ILE A 132 7.64 0.50 5.54
N GLU A 133 8.12 0.68 6.76
CA GLU A 133 9.35 1.40 7.07
C GLU A 133 10.60 0.76 6.47
N THR A 134 10.56 -0.53 6.13
CA THR A 134 11.65 -1.19 5.41
C THR A 134 11.88 -0.58 4.04
N LEU A 135 10.86 0.07 3.45
CA LEU A 135 10.96 0.69 2.13
C LEU A 135 11.83 1.96 2.12
N SER A 136 12.12 2.53 3.29
CA SER A 136 12.96 3.73 3.41
C SER A 136 14.46 3.44 3.52
N ASP A 137 14.86 2.19 3.70
CA ASP A 137 16.24 1.84 4.00
C ASP A 137 16.72 0.69 3.12
N ALA A 138 17.69 0.97 2.24
CA ALA A 138 18.24 -0.03 1.32
C ALA A 138 18.90 -1.21 2.05
N GLY A 139 19.46 -0.98 3.24
CA GLY A 139 19.99 -2.02 4.11
C GLY A 139 18.90 -2.94 4.63
N LYS A 140 17.76 -2.39 5.09
CA LYS A 140 16.59 -3.18 5.51
C LYS A 140 15.99 -3.96 4.35
N ILE A 141 15.85 -3.35 3.17
CA ILE A 141 15.40 -4.06 1.96
C ILE A 141 16.29 -5.28 1.73
N LYS A 142 17.61 -5.09 1.72
CA LYS A 142 18.56 -6.19 1.47
C LYS A 142 18.54 -7.26 2.57
N ASN A 143 18.58 -6.85 3.83
CA ASN A 143 18.83 -7.73 4.96
C ASN A 143 17.57 -8.39 5.51
N GLU A 144 16.40 -7.79 5.33
CA GLU A 144 15.12 -8.31 5.86
C GLU A 144 14.23 -8.83 4.74
N VAL A 145 14.02 -8.03 3.69
CA VAL A 145 13.11 -8.36 2.59
C VAL A 145 13.75 -9.38 1.64
N LEU A 146 14.89 -9.03 1.02
CA LEU A 146 15.52 -9.88 0.01
C LEU A 146 16.02 -11.19 0.60
N SER A 147 16.66 -11.14 1.77
CA SER A 147 17.10 -12.35 2.48
C SER A 147 15.92 -13.29 2.79
N GLY A 148 14.79 -12.73 3.20
CA GLY A 148 13.56 -13.46 3.50
C GLY A 148 12.97 -14.13 2.26
N ILE A 149 12.88 -13.39 1.15
CA ILE A 149 12.40 -13.90 -0.13
C ILE A 149 13.32 -15.01 -0.64
N LEU A 150 14.64 -14.77 -0.70
CA LEU A 150 15.59 -15.74 -1.25
C LEU A 150 15.62 -17.04 -0.44
N ARG A 151 15.55 -16.96 0.89
CA ARG A 151 15.49 -18.15 1.75
C ARG A 151 14.27 -19.02 1.51
N GLN A 152 13.10 -18.43 1.24
CA GLN A 152 11.86 -19.20 1.01
C GLN A 152 11.71 -19.65 -0.44
N PHE A 153 12.18 -18.86 -1.40
CA PHE A 153 11.91 -19.06 -2.82
C PHE A 153 13.08 -19.69 -3.61
N ARG A 154 14.32 -19.29 -3.31
CA ARG A 154 15.53 -19.61 -4.11
C ARG A 154 16.77 -19.68 -3.22
N GLU A 155 16.87 -20.72 -2.41
CA GLU A 155 18.06 -20.97 -1.60
C GLU A 155 19.31 -21.09 -2.49
N GLY A 156 20.44 -20.52 -2.04
CA GLY A 156 21.71 -20.51 -2.79
C GLY A 156 21.82 -19.44 -3.88
N TYR A 157 20.80 -18.60 -4.06
CA TYR A 157 20.89 -17.38 -4.89
C TYR A 157 21.33 -16.19 -4.05
N ARG A 158 22.03 -15.26 -4.70
CA ARG A 158 22.41 -13.96 -4.15
C ARG A 158 22.01 -12.85 -5.11
N VAL A 159 21.85 -11.65 -4.58
CA VAL A 159 21.68 -10.45 -5.40
C VAL A 159 23.02 -10.07 -6.01
N ALA A 160 23.07 -9.92 -7.33
CA ALA A 160 24.31 -9.77 -8.10
C ALA A 160 24.53 -8.36 -8.67
N GLY A 161 23.52 -7.50 -8.61
CA GLY A 161 23.57 -6.18 -9.21
C GLY A 161 22.39 -5.32 -8.81
N HIS A 162 21.51 -5.08 -9.78
CA HIS A 162 20.42 -4.12 -9.65
C HIS A 162 19.37 -4.55 -8.61
N ILE A 163 18.95 -3.58 -7.80
CA ILE A 163 17.78 -3.64 -6.92
C ILE A 163 17.00 -2.35 -7.16
N ASP A 164 15.78 -2.47 -7.64
CA ASP A 164 14.88 -1.32 -7.79
C ASP A 164 13.52 -1.68 -7.18
N LEU A 165 13.24 -1.05 -6.04
CA LEU A 165 11.99 -1.20 -5.33
C LEU A 165 11.20 0.09 -5.47
N ARG A 166 9.96 -0.02 -5.95
CA ARG A 166 9.06 1.13 -6.10
C ARG A 166 7.66 0.84 -5.57
N PRO A 167 7.07 1.72 -4.75
CA PRO A 167 5.65 1.68 -4.46
C PRO A 167 4.83 1.81 -5.76
N ILE A 168 3.85 0.94 -5.94
CA ILE A 168 2.87 1.01 -7.03
C ILE A 168 1.56 1.57 -6.52
N GLN A 169 1.14 1.17 -5.32
CA GLN A 169 -0.12 1.61 -4.75
C GLN A 169 0.01 1.71 -3.24
N TYR A 170 -0.50 2.80 -2.69
CA TYR A 170 -0.59 3.00 -1.25
C TYR A 170 -2.03 3.33 -0.88
N VAL A 171 -2.60 2.51 0.00
CA VAL A 171 -3.91 2.74 0.60
C VAL A 171 -3.68 2.84 2.10
N PRO A 172 -3.70 4.06 2.67
CA PRO A 172 -3.35 4.28 4.06
C PRO A 172 -4.10 3.37 5.01
N GLU A 173 -3.36 2.88 6.01
CA GLU A 173 -3.82 1.96 7.04
C GLU A 173 -4.38 0.62 6.53
N ARG A 174 -4.31 0.33 5.22
CA ARG A 174 -4.95 -0.85 4.61
C ARG A 174 -3.96 -1.74 3.90
N SER A 175 -3.18 -1.17 2.98
CA SER A 175 -2.13 -1.91 2.28
C SER A 175 -1.17 -1.00 1.52
N CYS A 176 0.06 -1.47 1.32
CA CYS A 176 0.99 -0.90 0.36
C CYS A 176 1.45 -2.00 -0.60
N SER A 177 1.38 -1.74 -1.90
CA SER A 177 1.87 -2.62 -2.94
C SER A 177 3.12 -2.03 -3.58
N VAL A 178 4.13 -2.87 -3.77
CA VAL A 178 5.44 -2.50 -4.31
C VAL A 178 5.81 -3.44 -5.46
N ARG A 179 6.59 -2.95 -6.40
CA ARG A 179 7.33 -3.78 -7.35
C ARG A 179 8.80 -3.73 -7.04
N LEU A 180 9.45 -4.86 -7.28
CA LEU A 180 10.83 -5.10 -6.99
C LEU A 180 11.47 -5.80 -8.20
N ASP A 181 12.34 -5.08 -8.89
CA ASP A 181 13.15 -5.60 -9.99
C ASP A 181 14.54 -5.95 -9.47
N LEU A 182 15.01 -7.17 -9.74
CA LEU A 182 16.23 -7.74 -9.15
C LEU A 182 17.08 -8.49 -10.16
N ASP A 183 18.39 -8.35 -10.01
CA ASP A 183 19.39 -9.22 -10.63
C ASP A 183 19.84 -10.30 -9.64
N LEU A 184 19.51 -11.55 -9.92
CA LEU A 184 19.90 -12.71 -9.12
C LEU A 184 21.00 -13.53 -9.79
N GLN A 185 21.88 -14.10 -8.98
CA GLN A 185 22.88 -15.05 -9.43
C GLN A 185 22.88 -16.27 -8.51
N SER A 186 22.84 -17.45 -9.10
CA SER A 186 23.09 -18.70 -8.37
C SER A 186 24.58 -18.82 -8.06
N GLY A 187 24.95 -19.25 -6.85
CA GLY A 187 26.36 -19.42 -6.46
C GLY A 187 27.18 -20.29 -7.42
N ASN A 188 26.52 -21.19 -8.17
CA ASN A 188 27.16 -22.14 -9.08
C ASN A 188 27.08 -21.73 -10.56
N ARG A 189 26.49 -20.57 -10.91
CA ARG A 189 26.34 -20.14 -12.31
C ARG A 189 26.85 -18.70 -12.51
N PRO A 190 27.63 -18.43 -13.57
CA PRO A 190 28.05 -17.06 -13.89
C PRO A 190 26.90 -16.20 -14.42
N GLN A 191 25.80 -16.82 -14.87
CA GLN A 191 24.68 -16.11 -15.47
C GLN A 191 23.84 -15.37 -14.41
N VAL A 192 23.53 -14.11 -14.70
CA VAL A 192 22.60 -13.28 -13.94
C VAL A 192 21.20 -13.42 -14.53
N GLU A 193 20.23 -13.71 -13.68
CA GLU A 193 18.81 -13.79 -14.00
C GLU A 193 18.11 -12.51 -13.53
N LYS A 194 17.32 -11.90 -14.41
CA LYS A 194 16.48 -10.76 -14.05
C LYS A 194 15.11 -11.26 -13.64
N ILE A 195 14.69 -10.92 -12.42
CA ILE A 195 13.36 -11.27 -11.92
C ILE A 195 12.59 -10.02 -11.52
N GLN A 196 11.27 -10.11 -11.63
CA GLN A 196 10.34 -9.10 -11.15
C GLN A 196 9.44 -9.73 -10.10
N VAL A 197 9.27 -9.03 -8.99
CA VAL A 197 8.52 -9.48 -7.83
C VAL A 197 7.54 -8.39 -7.42
N PHE A 198 6.34 -8.80 -7.02
CA PHE A 198 5.32 -7.93 -6.45
C PHE A 198 5.21 -8.18 -4.95
N GLY A 199 5.40 -7.13 -4.16
CA GLY A 199 5.22 -7.15 -2.72
C GLY A 199 3.93 -6.47 -2.30
N LYS A 200 3.26 -7.00 -1.27
CA LYS A 200 2.10 -6.35 -0.66
C LYS A 200 2.19 -6.42 0.86
N PHE A 201 2.24 -5.26 1.48
CA PHE A 201 2.21 -5.04 2.92
C PHE A 201 0.76 -4.94 3.39
N TYR A 202 0.46 -5.61 4.49
CA TYR A 202 -0.86 -5.68 5.09
C TYR A 202 -0.85 -5.16 6.52
N ARG A 203 -2.04 -5.01 7.09
CA ARG A 203 -2.17 -4.89 8.54
C ARG A 203 -1.77 -6.20 9.22
N PRO A 204 -1.26 -6.13 10.47
CA PRO A 204 -0.99 -7.32 11.27
C PRO A 204 -2.18 -8.29 11.31
N GLY A 205 -1.91 -9.55 11.02
CA GLY A 205 -2.89 -10.64 11.06
C GLY A 205 -3.72 -10.83 9.78
N GLU A 206 -3.63 -9.93 8.79
CA GLU A 206 -4.36 -10.11 7.51
C GLU A 206 -3.56 -10.93 6.48
N CYS A 207 -2.24 -10.99 6.59
CA CYS A 207 -1.40 -11.57 5.55
C CYS A 207 -1.34 -13.11 5.58
N GLU A 208 -1.45 -13.74 6.76
CA GLU A 208 -1.25 -15.18 6.91
C GLU A 208 -2.37 -16.00 6.26
N SER A 209 -3.63 -15.60 6.44
CA SER A 209 -4.77 -16.26 5.79
C SER A 209 -4.70 -16.13 4.27
N VAL A 210 -4.27 -14.96 3.77
CA VAL A 210 -4.05 -14.73 2.34
C VAL A 210 -2.91 -15.60 1.80
N TRP A 211 -1.79 -15.69 2.53
CA TRP A 211 -0.68 -16.58 2.18
C TRP A 211 -1.11 -18.05 2.10
N ARG A 212 -1.88 -18.54 3.08
CA ARG A 212 -2.40 -19.90 3.09
C ARG A 212 -3.30 -20.16 1.89
N ALA A 213 -4.29 -19.31 1.66
CA ALA A 213 -5.21 -19.44 0.53
C ALA A 213 -4.49 -19.40 -0.82
N LEU A 214 -3.51 -18.50 -1.00
CA LEU A 214 -2.75 -18.41 -2.24
C LEU A 214 -1.89 -19.66 -2.50
N ASN A 215 -1.27 -20.23 -1.46
CA ASN A 215 -0.53 -21.48 -1.62
C ASN A 215 -1.45 -22.66 -1.94
N GLU A 216 -2.62 -22.74 -1.31
CA GLU A 216 -3.61 -23.78 -1.63
C GLU A 216 -4.08 -23.68 -3.08
N ILE A 217 -4.39 -22.47 -3.55
CA ILE A 217 -4.79 -22.24 -4.95
C ILE A 217 -3.63 -22.57 -5.89
N TRP A 218 -2.41 -22.09 -5.62
CA TRP A 218 -1.26 -22.29 -6.50
C TRP A 218 -0.91 -23.76 -6.69
N ASN A 219 -1.04 -24.56 -5.62
CA ASN A 219 -0.78 -25.99 -5.65
C ASN A 219 -1.97 -26.84 -6.14
N SER A 220 -3.04 -26.22 -6.64
CA SER A 220 -4.22 -26.93 -7.14
C SER A 220 -3.99 -27.54 -8.53
N ASP A 221 -4.83 -28.53 -8.87
CA ASP A 221 -4.87 -29.12 -10.22
C ASP A 221 -5.28 -28.09 -11.28
N GLU A 222 -6.16 -27.14 -10.93
CA GLU A 222 -6.59 -26.05 -11.80
C GLU A 222 -5.40 -25.14 -12.19
N CYS A 223 -4.47 -24.88 -11.26
CA CYS A 223 -3.23 -24.17 -11.58
C CYS A 223 -2.24 -25.04 -12.35
N SER A 224 -2.06 -26.30 -11.95
CA SER A 224 -1.13 -27.24 -12.61
C SER A 224 -1.52 -27.55 -14.06
N SER A 225 -2.81 -27.53 -14.38
CA SER A 225 -3.36 -27.72 -15.74
C SER A 225 -3.38 -26.45 -16.58
N GLY A 226 -3.05 -25.28 -16.00
CA GLY A 226 -3.11 -23.98 -16.67
C GLY A 226 -4.51 -23.40 -16.82
N LEU A 227 -5.54 -24.03 -16.25
CA LEU A 227 -6.92 -23.53 -16.26
C LEU A 227 -7.08 -22.27 -15.39
N LEU A 228 -6.28 -22.16 -14.34
CA LEU A 228 -6.20 -21.00 -13.47
C LEU A 228 -4.76 -20.48 -13.41
N VAL A 229 -4.57 -19.22 -13.76
CA VAL A 229 -3.28 -18.53 -13.69
C VAL A 229 -3.34 -17.52 -12.55
N ILE A 230 -2.54 -17.75 -11.52
CA ILE A 230 -2.29 -16.79 -10.43
C ILE A 230 -0.78 -16.59 -10.28
N PRO A 231 -0.29 -15.52 -9.65
CA PRO A 231 1.13 -15.36 -9.45
C PRO A 231 1.67 -16.39 -8.45
N GLU A 232 2.87 -16.93 -8.72
CA GLU A 232 3.57 -17.87 -7.84
C GLU A 232 3.85 -17.20 -6.47
N PRO A 233 3.36 -17.77 -5.35
CA PRO A 233 3.70 -17.28 -4.02
C PRO A 233 5.18 -17.51 -3.72
N MET A 234 5.94 -16.44 -3.50
CA MET A 234 7.38 -16.53 -3.27
C MET A 234 7.74 -16.52 -1.79
N ALA A 235 7.14 -15.62 -1.01
CA ALA A 235 7.42 -15.53 0.41
C ALA A 235 6.32 -14.84 1.21
N PHE A 236 6.19 -15.25 2.46
CA PHE A 236 5.51 -14.49 3.51
C PHE A 236 6.52 -14.06 4.57
N LEU A 237 6.62 -12.76 4.80
CA LEU A 237 7.53 -12.16 5.78
C LEU A 237 6.72 -11.67 6.99
N HIS A 238 6.74 -12.45 8.07
CA HIS A 238 5.92 -12.18 9.25
C HIS A 238 6.28 -10.84 9.94
N GLN A 239 7.57 -10.49 10.01
CA GLN A 239 8.01 -9.25 10.66
C GLN A 239 7.45 -8.00 9.97
N SER A 240 7.46 -7.98 8.63
CA SER A 240 6.96 -6.87 7.84
C SER A 240 5.51 -7.03 7.38
N GLN A 241 4.82 -8.09 7.82
CA GLN A 241 3.45 -8.43 7.39
C GLN A 241 3.27 -8.30 5.87
N SER A 242 4.25 -8.81 5.12
CA SER A 242 4.30 -8.66 3.66
C SER A 242 4.29 -10.00 2.95
N LEU A 243 3.57 -10.00 1.82
CA LEU A 243 3.44 -11.11 0.89
C LEU A 243 4.20 -10.76 -0.39
N TRP A 244 5.00 -11.68 -0.90
CA TRP A 244 5.77 -11.51 -2.12
C TRP A 244 5.40 -12.57 -3.13
N LEU A 245 5.11 -12.12 -4.34
CA LEU A 245 4.58 -12.93 -5.43
C LEU A 245 5.43 -12.70 -6.69
N LYS A 246 5.61 -13.74 -7.50
CA LYS A 246 6.27 -13.60 -8.79
C LYS A 246 5.43 -12.73 -9.72
N TRP A 247 6.07 -11.85 -10.46
CA TRP A 247 5.38 -11.04 -11.46
C TRP A 247 4.76 -11.91 -12.56
N LEU A 248 3.53 -11.58 -12.95
CA LEU A 248 2.89 -12.15 -14.13
C LEU A 248 2.99 -11.17 -15.30
N THR A 249 3.50 -11.65 -16.41
CA THR A 249 3.47 -10.92 -17.68
C THR A 249 2.08 -10.93 -18.27
N GLY A 250 1.63 -9.82 -18.85
CA GLY A 250 0.36 -9.74 -19.54
C GLY A 250 -0.03 -8.30 -19.85
N LYS A 251 -1.21 -8.12 -20.45
CA LYS A 251 -1.84 -6.81 -20.63
C LYS A 251 -2.78 -6.51 -19.45
N THR A 252 -2.81 -5.27 -19.00
CA THR A 252 -3.83 -4.79 -18.06
C THR A 252 -5.12 -4.45 -18.80
N LEU A 253 -6.28 -4.46 -18.11
CA LEU A 253 -7.58 -4.26 -18.76
C LEU A 253 -7.70 -2.90 -19.48
N ASP A 254 -7.03 -1.86 -18.99
CA ASP A 254 -6.98 -0.52 -19.57
C ASP A 254 -6.13 -0.43 -20.85
N GLN A 255 -5.38 -1.48 -21.19
CA GLN A 255 -4.60 -1.56 -22.44
C GLN A 255 -5.39 -2.18 -23.59
N TYR A 256 -6.62 -2.61 -23.34
CA TYR A 256 -7.50 -3.14 -24.38
C TYR A 256 -8.40 -2.04 -24.93
N ASP A 257 -8.55 -2.02 -26.26
CA ASP A 257 -9.53 -1.17 -26.91
C ASP A 257 -10.95 -1.69 -26.64
N LEU A 258 -11.85 -0.78 -26.25
CA LEU A 258 -13.24 -1.11 -26.00
C LEU A 258 -13.89 -1.64 -27.29
N GLY A 259 -14.48 -2.84 -27.20
CA GLY A 259 -15.14 -3.51 -28.32
C GLY A 259 -14.20 -4.30 -29.25
N SER A 260 -12.91 -4.40 -28.93
CA SER A 260 -11.98 -5.26 -29.68
C SER A 260 -12.29 -6.74 -29.46
N GLU A 261 -12.01 -7.57 -30.48
CA GLU A 261 -12.07 -9.04 -30.35
C GLU A 261 -11.09 -9.54 -29.28
N GLU A 262 -9.89 -8.93 -29.18
CA GLU A 262 -8.91 -9.24 -28.13
C GLU A 262 -9.48 -9.07 -26.72
N LEU A 263 -10.27 -8.00 -26.48
CA LEU A 263 -10.93 -7.79 -25.18
C LEU A 263 -11.99 -8.86 -24.94
N SER A 264 -12.78 -9.22 -25.95
CA SER A 264 -13.79 -10.26 -25.84
C SER A 264 -13.17 -11.60 -25.45
N ASP A 265 -12.09 -12.00 -26.12
CA ASP A 265 -11.35 -13.23 -25.84
C ASP A 265 -10.76 -13.22 -24.42
N ALA A 266 -10.17 -12.09 -24.01
CA ALA A 266 -9.63 -11.93 -22.67
C ALA A 266 -10.71 -12.07 -21.58
N LEU A 267 -11.90 -11.48 -21.81
CA LEU A 267 -13.03 -11.60 -20.89
C LEU A 267 -13.59 -13.02 -20.82
N GLU A 268 -13.64 -13.74 -21.95
CA GLU A 268 -14.05 -15.15 -21.96
C GLU A 268 -13.06 -16.02 -21.16
N GLN A 269 -11.76 -15.83 -21.37
CA GLN A 269 -10.72 -16.52 -20.60
C GLN A 269 -10.82 -16.20 -19.11
N MET A 270 -10.99 -14.92 -18.76
CA MET A 270 -11.20 -14.49 -17.38
C MET A 270 -12.44 -15.16 -16.75
N GLY A 271 -13.53 -15.30 -17.52
CA GLY A 271 -14.72 -16.01 -17.08
C GLY A 271 -14.47 -17.48 -16.76
N LYS A 272 -13.71 -18.19 -17.60
CA LYS A 272 -13.30 -19.58 -17.38
C LYS A 272 -12.42 -19.73 -16.14
N MET A 273 -11.45 -18.83 -15.97
CA MET A 273 -10.57 -18.80 -14.78
C MET A 273 -11.35 -18.53 -13.50
N LEU A 274 -12.28 -17.56 -13.52
CA LEU A 274 -13.11 -17.23 -12.37
C LEU A 274 -14.02 -18.41 -11.97
N ALA A 275 -14.59 -19.10 -12.96
CA ALA A 275 -15.38 -20.31 -12.71
C ALA A 275 -14.52 -21.43 -12.10
N ALA A 276 -13.26 -21.58 -12.51
CA ALA A 276 -12.32 -22.52 -11.91
C ALA A 276 -11.99 -22.16 -10.46
N LEU A 277 -11.73 -20.88 -10.19
CA LEU A 277 -11.47 -20.38 -8.85
C LEU A 277 -12.65 -20.62 -7.89
N HIS A 278 -13.90 -20.39 -8.32
CA HIS A 278 -15.08 -20.64 -7.48
C HIS A 278 -15.23 -22.12 -7.11
N ARG A 279 -14.94 -23.04 -8.03
CA ARG A 279 -15.00 -24.48 -7.74
C ARG A 279 -14.00 -24.91 -6.65
N LEU A 280 -12.85 -24.23 -6.55
CA LEU A 280 -11.89 -24.47 -5.47
C LEU A 280 -12.45 -24.03 -4.10
N GLY A 281 -13.10 -22.87 -4.05
CA GLY A 281 -13.74 -22.35 -2.83
C GLY A 281 -14.83 -23.28 -2.29
N ASP A 282 -15.67 -23.82 -3.18
CA ASP A 282 -16.74 -24.75 -2.81
C ASP A 282 -16.21 -26.09 -2.27
N ARG A 283 -15.09 -26.59 -2.82
CA ARG A 283 -14.42 -27.82 -2.33
C ARG A 283 -13.82 -27.63 -0.94
N SER A 284 -13.19 -26.48 -0.70
CA SER A 284 -12.64 -26.13 0.61
C SER A 284 -13.75 -26.06 1.68
N ALA A 285 -14.88 -25.42 1.36
CA ALA A 285 -16.05 -25.37 2.25
C ALA A 285 -16.73 -26.74 2.46
N ALA A 286 -16.66 -27.66 1.50
CA ALA A 286 -17.22 -29.01 1.61
C ALA A 286 -16.35 -29.94 2.46
N GLY A 287 -15.02 -29.76 2.45
CA GLY A 287 -14.07 -30.51 3.30
C GLY A 287 -14.07 -30.07 4.77
N ASP A 288 -14.46 -28.82 5.04
CA ASP A 288 -14.34 -28.18 6.36
C ASP A 288 -15.59 -28.33 7.26
N ARG A 289 -16.52 -29.24 6.93
CA ARG A 289 -17.73 -29.48 7.78
C ARG A 289 -17.44 -30.03 9.18
N ASN A 290 -16.17 -30.25 9.54
CA ASN A 290 -15.73 -30.61 10.90
C ASN A 290 -14.89 -29.53 11.61
N ALA A 291 -14.51 -28.43 10.97
CA ALA A 291 -13.94 -27.30 11.68
C ALA A 291 -15.05 -26.32 12.07
N ARG A 292 -15.30 -26.22 13.37
CA ARG A 292 -16.11 -25.13 13.92
C ARG A 292 -15.46 -23.82 13.53
N TYR A 293 -16.11 -23.06 12.64
CA TYR A 293 -15.86 -21.63 12.52
C TYR A 293 -15.84 -21.02 13.92
N PRO A 294 -14.80 -20.26 14.31
CA PRO A 294 -14.93 -19.40 15.48
C PRO A 294 -16.09 -18.44 15.17
N PRO A 295 -16.98 -18.18 16.14
CA PRO A 295 -18.13 -17.32 15.91
C PRO A 295 -17.62 -15.99 15.39
N GLN A 296 -18.18 -15.56 14.26
CA GLN A 296 -18.05 -14.19 13.78
C GLN A 296 -18.38 -13.29 14.98
N ALA A 297 -17.40 -12.49 15.42
CA ALA A 297 -17.66 -11.47 16.42
C ALA A 297 -18.78 -10.59 15.85
N ARG A 298 -19.97 -10.71 16.45
CA ARG A 298 -21.02 -9.72 16.30
C ARG A 298 -20.40 -8.41 16.75
N PHE A 299 -20.13 -7.53 15.81
CA PHE A 299 -19.99 -6.12 16.12
C PHE A 299 -21.40 -5.65 16.41
N ASP A 300 -21.75 -5.59 17.70
CA ASP A 300 -22.94 -4.89 18.13
C ASP A 300 -22.76 -3.41 17.74
N TYR A 301 -23.79 -2.90 17.06
CA TYR A 301 -23.87 -1.58 16.44
C TYR A 301 -23.86 -0.44 17.47
#